data_AF-A0A2H0UQ20-F1
#
_entry.id   AF-A0A2H0UQ20-F1
#
_cell.length_a   1.000
_cell.length_b   1.000
_cell.length_c   1.000
_cell.angle_alpha   90.00
_cell.angle_beta   90.00
_cell.angle_gamma   90.00
#
_symmetry.space_group_name_H-M   'P 1'
#
loop_
_entity.id
_entity.type
_entity.pdbx_description
1 polymer ?
#
loop_
_entity_poly.entity_id
_entity_poly.type
_entity_poly.pdbx_seq_one_letter_code
_entity_poly.pdbx_strand_id
1 'polypeptide(L)'
;MVHGRLAQGEKAVIRFKVGSGEIKLKDLIRGEITFDGNLVGDFVIGKSLDEPLYNFTVVIDDALMEITHVIRGEEHTNNTPRQILILEALGFSRPSYAHIPLILNADRSKMSKRSGDTSVHDYRKAGYLPGALINFLAFLGWHPEGNDEVVSIERMISEFDLSKVQKGGAVFNIEKLDWLNNQYIRAKNATELYGMLTPDFIDAEWTRQGEAKILAVIDLLKERLSKLSDFSEQARMFFETLPYDPKMLIWSRGRS
;
A
#
# COMPACT_ATOMS: atom_id res chain seq x y z
N MET A 1 -20.76 10.09 45.20
CA MET A 1 -21.61 9.24 44.32
C MET A 1 -20.82 8.20 43.55
N VAL A 2 -19.73 8.54 42.82
CA VAL A 2 -18.97 7.58 42.01
C VAL A 2 -18.26 6.50 42.86
N HIS A 3 -17.55 6.89 43.93
CA HIS A 3 -16.86 5.93 44.80
C HIS A 3 -17.79 4.90 45.47
N GLY A 4 -19.03 5.27 45.78
CA GLY A 4 -20.02 4.35 46.35
C GLY A 4 -20.51 3.30 45.35
N ARG A 5 -20.64 3.66 44.07
CA ARG A 5 -21.02 2.73 42.98
C ARG A 5 -19.89 1.78 42.62
N LEU A 6 -18.66 2.29 42.58
CA LEU A 6 -17.45 1.47 42.40
C LEU A 6 -17.27 0.47 43.56
N ALA A 7 -17.52 0.88 44.80
CA ALA A 7 -17.46 0.01 45.97
C ALA A 7 -18.54 -1.10 45.96
N GLN A 8 -19.62 -0.92 45.19
CA GLN A 8 -20.66 -1.93 44.97
C GLN A 8 -20.35 -2.86 43.79
N GLY A 9 -19.17 -2.73 43.16
CA GLY A 9 -18.74 -3.58 42.05
C GLY A 9 -19.34 -3.20 40.69
N GLU A 10 -19.95 -2.01 40.56
CA GLU A 10 -20.44 -1.54 39.27
C GLU A 10 -19.28 -1.27 38.29
N LYS A 11 -19.40 -1.79 37.06
CA LYS A 11 -18.43 -1.53 35.99
C LYS A 11 -18.53 -0.07 35.54
N ALA A 12 -17.38 0.59 35.40
CA ALA A 12 -17.27 1.95 34.89
C ALA A 12 -16.17 2.02 33.84
N VAL A 13 -16.21 3.06 33.00
CA VAL A 13 -15.18 3.36 32.00
C VAL A 13 -14.49 4.67 32.35
N ILE A 14 -13.26 4.84 31.88
CA ILE A 14 -12.49 6.07 32.04
C ILE A 14 -12.78 6.96 30.83
N ARG A 15 -13.29 8.17 31.08
CA ARG A 15 -13.56 9.18 30.05
C ARG A 15 -12.61 10.35 30.19
N PHE A 16 -12.18 10.87 29.05
CA PHE A 16 -11.52 12.16 28.96
C PHE A 16 -12.59 13.25 28.95
N LYS A 17 -12.44 14.24 29.84
CA LYS A 17 -13.35 15.38 29.91
C LYS A 17 -12.90 16.44 28.90
N VAL A 18 -13.73 16.72 27.91
CA VAL A 18 -13.43 17.72 26.88
C VAL A 18 -13.89 19.11 27.35
N GLY A 19 -13.00 20.10 27.25
CA GLY A 19 -13.35 21.50 27.51
C GLY A 19 -14.05 22.16 26.31
N SER A 20 -14.74 23.27 26.56
CA SER A 20 -15.24 24.14 25.49
C SER A 20 -14.08 24.85 24.79
N GLY A 21 -14.14 25.00 23.47
CA GLY A 21 -13.16 25.75 22.69
C GLY A 21 -12.79 25.08 21.37
N GLU A 22 -11.91 25.73 20.63
CA GLU A 22 -11.43 25.23 19.35
C GLU A 22 -10.17 24.38 19.51
N ILE A 23 -10.11 23.26 18.80
CA ILE A 23 -8.93 22.40 18.69
C ILE A 23 -8.38 22.57 17.28
N LYS A 24 -7.25 23.26 17.17
CA LYS A 24 -6.60 23.53 15.88
C LYS A 24 -5.57 22.46 15.57
N LEU A 25 -5.67 21.89 14.37
CA LEU A 25 -4.72 20.96 13.78
C LEU A 25 -4.09 21.62 12.56
N LYS A 26 -2.76 21.78 12.58
CA LYS A 26 -1.99 22.17 11.40
C LYS A 26 -1.41 20.91 10.76
N ASP A 27 -2.08 20.41 9.74
CA ASP A 27 -1.64 19.23 8.98
C ASP A 27 -0.75 19.63 7.81
N LEU A 28 0.33 18.88 7.59
CA LEU A 28 1.31 19.14 6.53
C LEU A 28 0.73 18.92 5.12
N ILE A 29 -0.33 18.12 4.98
CA ILE A 29 -0.99 17.85 3.70
C ILE A 29 -2.35 18.57 3.65
N ARG A 30 -3.18 18.43 4.67
CA ARG A 30 -4.54 18.97 4.68
C ARG A 30 -4.60 20.48 4.96
N GLY A 31 -3.55 21.04 5.57
CA GLY A 31 -3.54 22.42 6.03
C GLY A 31 -4.17 22.58 7.41
N GLU A 32 -4.69 23.77 7.71
CA GLU A 32 -5.32 24.05 9.00
C GLU A 32 -6.75 23.50 9.04
N ILE A 33 -7.03 22.68 10.07
CA ILE A 33 -8.34 22.11 10.36
C ILE A 33 -8.70 22.52 11.79
N THR A 34 -9.90 23.07 11.97
CA THR A 34 -10.43 23.47 13.28
C THR A 34 -11.59 22.57 13.67
N PHE A 35 -11.54 22.03 14.89
CA PHE A 35 -12.62 21.24 15.48
C PHE A 35 -13.23 21.99 16.67
N ASP A 36 -14.56 21.95 16.79
CA ASP A 36 -15.26 22.44 17.98
C ASP A 36 -15.25 21.35 19.08
N GLY A 37 -14.62 21.64 20.22
CA GLY A 37 -14.57 20.75 21.37
C GLY A 37 -15.95 20.33 21.88
N ASN A 38 -16.98 21.17 21.70
CA ASN A 38 -18.36 20.82 22.07
C ASN A 38 -18.92 19.67 21.21
N LEU A 39 -18.47 19.55 19.96
CA LEU A 39 -18.88 18.46 19.06
C LEU A 39 -18.08 17.18 19.26
N VAL A 40 -16.89 17.27 19.87
CA VAL A 40 -16.05 16.10 20.18
C VAL A 40 -16.68 15.27 21.31
N GLY A 41 -17.13 15.94 22.37
CA GLY A 41 -17.74 15.35 23.56
C GLY A 41 -16.79 14.47 24.39
N ASP A 42 -17.19 14.16 25.63
CA ASP A 42 -16.41 13.31 26.54
C ASP A 42 -16.29 11.88 26.00
N PHE A 43 -15.08 11.50 25.59
CA PHE A 43 -14.82 10.22 24.95
C PHE A 43 -14.11 9.24 25.88
N VAL A 44 -14.33 7.94 25.65
CA VAL A 44 -13.74 6.87 26.47
C VAL A 44 -12.27 6.69 26.10
N ILE A 45 -11.41 6.67 27.11
CA ILE A 45 -9.95 6.44 26.97
C ILE A 45 -9.48 5.12 27.57
N GLY A 46 -10.31 4.46 28.38
CA GLY A 46 -10.04 3.15 28.94
C GLY A 46 -11.32 2.44 29.35
N LYS A 47 -11.38 1.12 29.16
CA LYS A 47 -12.47 0.29 29.72
C LYS A 47 -12.30 0.08 31.23
N SER A 48 -11.06 0.12 31.69
CA SER A 48 -10.61 0.08 33.08
C SER A 48 -9.22 0.75 33.14
N LEU A 49 -8.57 0.74 34.31
CA LEU A 49 -7.19 1.21 34.45
C LEU A 49 -6.18 0.35 33.67
N ASP A 50 -6.47 -0.95 33.54
CA ASP A 50 -5.56 -1.92 32.92
C ASP A 50 -5.91 -2.18 31.44
N GLU A 51 -7.03 -1.62 30.95
CA GLU A 51 -7.49 -1.75 29.56
C GLU A 51 -7.63 -0.38 28.88
N PRO A 52 -6.50 0.31 28.59
CA PRO A 52 -6.51 1.57 27.86
C PRO A 52 -6.96 1.36 26.39
N LEU A 53 -7.52 2.40 25.79
CA LEU A 53 -8.00 2.40 24.41
C LEU A 53 -7.10 3.21 23.48
N TYR A 54 -7.24 2.95 22.17
CA TYR A 54 -6.44 3.51 21.08
C TYR A 54 -6.05 4.99 21.22
N ASN A 55 -6.99 5.90 21.49
CA ASN A 55 -6.68 7.34 21.55
C ASN A 55 -5.77 7.72 22.71
N PHE A 56 -5.77 6.91 23.78
CA PHE A 56 -4.85 7.09 24.90
C PHE A 56 -3.53 6.37 24.65
N THR A 57 -3.57 5.09 24.26
CA THR A 57 -2.34 4.30 24.06
C THR A 57 -1.42 4.90 23.02
N VAL A 58 -1.96 5.32 21.87
CA VAL A 58 -1.16 5.93 20.79
C VAL A 58 -0.49 7.22 21.26
N VAL A 59 -1.18 8.05 22.04
CA VAL A 59 -0.59 9.29 22.56
C VAL A 59 0.57 9.02 23.50
N ILE A 60 0.41 8.04 24.40
CA ILE A 60 1.48 7.65 25.32
C ILE A 60 2.66 7.07 24.54
N ASP A 61 2.41 6.13 23.62
CA ASP A 61 3.46 5.49 22.84
C ASP A 61 4.20 6.51 21.96
N ASP A 62 3.48 7.38 21.23
CA ASP A 62 4.08 8.41 20.39
C ASP A 62 4.94 9.38 21.20
N ALA A 63 4.48 9.78 22.40
CA ALA A 63 5.23 10.68 23.28
C ALA A 63 6.47 10.00 23.87
N LEU A 64 6.35 8.76 24.34
CA LEU A 64 7.47 8.01 24.95
C LEU A 64 8.50 7.53 23.92
N MET A 65 8.08 7.32 22.67
CA MET A 65 8.97 6.99 21.54
C MET A 65 9.49 8.25 20.81
N GLU A 66 9.21 9.45 21.33
CA GLU A 66 9.68 10.72 20.78
C GLU A 66 9.31 10.93 19.30
N ILE A 67 8.11 10.50 18.91
CA ILE A 67 7.63 10.62 17.54
C ILE A 67 7.51 12.10 17.16
N THR A 68 8.21 12.49 16.08
CA THR A 68 8.22 13.87 15.59
C THR A 68 7.17 14.13 14.52
N HIS A 69 6.85 13.12 13.70
CA HIS A 69 5.92 13.20 12.58
C HIS A 69 4.98 11.99 12.58
N VAL A 70 3.69 12.24 12.74
CA VAL A 70 2.63 11.23 12.60
C VAL A 70 2.11 11.27 11.17
N ILE A 71 2.55 10.32 10.35
CA ILE A 71 2.15 10.15 8.95
C ILE A 71 1.21 8.95 8.86
N ARG A 72 -0.06 9.17 8.54
CA ARG A 72 -1.10 8.10 8.53
C ARG A 72 -2.24 8.44 7.58
N GLY A 73 -3.14 7.48 7.32
CA GLY A 73 -4.29 7.69 6.44
C GLY A 73 -5.29 8.72 6.99
N GLU A 74 -5.96 9.46 6.09
CA GLU A 74 -6.89 10.53 6.44
C GLU A 74 -8.13 10.07 7.21
N GLU A 75 -8.44 8.77 7.24
CA GLU A 75 -9.46 8.19 8.12
C GLU A 75 -9.18 8.46 9.61
N HIS A 76 -7.92 8.71 9.97
CA HIS A 76 -7.54 9.05 11.35
C HIS A 76 -7.65 10.54 11.68
N THR A 77 -8.02 11.40 10.73
CA THR A 77 -8.17 12.85 10.95
C THR A 77 -9.12 13.16 12.12
N ASN A 78 -10.20 12.39 12.26
CA ASN A 78 -11.17 12.56 13.35
C ASN A 78 -10.69 12.07 14.72
N ASN A 79 -9.62 11.27 14.77
CA ASN A 79 -8.99 10.86 16.03
C ASN A 79 -8.00 11.91 16.54
N THR A 80 -7.37 12.65 15.62
CA THR A 80 -6.36 13.66 15.92
C THR A 80 -6.80 14.72 16.96
N PRO A 81 -8.01 15.33 16.91
CA PRO A 81 -8.40 16.29 17.96
C PRO A 81 -8.47 15.65 19.35
N ARG A 82 -8.90 14.39 19.45
CA ARG A 82 -8.93 13.66 20.73
C ARG A 82 -7.52 13.40 21.26
N GLN A 83 -6.60 13.03 20.37
CA GLN A 83 -5.21 12.78 20.71
C GLN A 83 -4.48 14.06 21.12
N ILE A 84 -4.73 15.17 20.43
CA ILE A 84 -4.22 16.50 20.80
C ILE A 84 -4.65 16.88 22.23
N LEU A 85 -5.93 16.72 22.56
CA LEU A 85 -6.42 17.04 23.90
C LEU A 85 -5.73 16.22 25.00
N ILE A 86 -5.47 14.94 24.74
CA ILE A 86 -4.75 14.07 25.69
C ILE A 86 -3.29 14.52 25.82
N LEU A 87 -2.60 14.77 24.70
CA LEU A 87 -1.21 15.27 24.70
C LEU A 87 -1.10 16.52 25.57
N GLU A 88 -2.00 17.49 25.36
CA GLU A 88 -1.99 18.75 26.11
C GLU A 88 -2.30 18.57 27.58
N ALA A 89 -3.26 17.73 27.92
CA ALA A 89 -3.59 17.43 29.31
C ALA A 89 -2.44 16.76 30.07
N LEU A 90 -1.60 16.00 29.37
CA LEU A 90 -0.41 15.34 29.93
C LEU A 90 0.86 16.19 29.83
N GLY A 91 0.79 17.37 29.19
CA GLY A 91 1.93 18.26 29.01
C GLY A 91 2.96 17.80 27.98
N PHE A 92 2.57 16.91 27.06
CA PHE A 92 3.44 16.48 25.96
C PHE A 92 3.45 17.48 24.81
N SER A 93 4.55 17.49 24.05
CA SER A 93 4.64 18.24 22.80
C SER A 93 3.76 17.63 21.72
N ARG A 94 3.21 18.49 20.85
CA ARG A 94 2.46 18.03 19.67
C ARG A 94 3.44 17.62 18.56
N PRO A 95 3.33 16.41 17.99
CA PRO A 95 4.07 16.08 16.78
C PRO A 95 3.50 16.84 15.57
N SER A 96 4.25 16.87 14.47
CA SER A 96 3.72 17.25 13.17
C SER A 96 2.78 16.15 12.66
N TYR A 97 1.66 16.52 12.05
CA TYR A 97 0.71 15.57 11.47
C TYR A 97 0.68 15.68 9.96
N ALA A 98 0.58 14.54 9.27
CA ALA A 98 0.34 14.48 7.83
C ALA A 98 -0.66 13.36 7.53
N HIS A 99 -1.85 13.74 7.05
CA HIS A 99 -2.93 12.79 6.74
C HIS A 99 -2.97 12.46 5.24
N ILE A 100 -2.40 11.30 4.89
CA ILE A 100 -2.29 10.76 3.53
C ILE A 100 -3.70 10.50 2.96
N PRO A 101 -3.99 10.93 1.72
CA PRO A 101 -5.29 10.72 1.11
C PRO A 101 -5.65 9.26 0.88
N LEU A 102 -6.95 9.00 0.84
CA LEU A 102 -7.51 7.70 0.53
C LEU A 102 -7.10 7.27 -0.87
N ILE A 103 -6.75 6.00 -0.98
CA ILE A 103 -6.70 5.30 -2.26
C ILE A 103 -8.14 5.04 -2.69
N LEU A 104 -8.43 5.34 -3.95
CA LEU A 104 -9.76 5.23 -4.55
C LEU A 104 -9.79 4.09 -5.57
N ASN A 105 -10.96 3.49 -5.74
CA ASN A 105 -11.25 2.57 -6.84
C ASN A 105 -11.37 3.35 -8.16
N ALA A 106 -11.45 2.62 -9.29
CA ALA A 106 -11.66 3.21 -10.62
C ALA A 106 -12.93 4.08 -10.70
N ASP A 107 -13.98 3.74 -9.95
CA ASP A 107 -15.22 4.50 -9.82
C ASP A 107 -15.15 5.67 -8.82
N ARG A 108 -13.96 5.94 -8.27
CA ARG A 108 -13.67 6.93 -7.21
C ARG A 108 -14.31 6.67 -5.85
N SER A 109 -14.91 5.50 -5.64
CA SER A 109 -15.32 5.08 -4.30
C SER A 109 -14.08 4.77 -3.46
N LYS A 110 -14.22 4.85 -2.13
CA LYS A 110 -13.15 4.47 -1.20
C LYS A 110 -12.79 3.00 -1.42
N MET A 111 -11.50 2.74 -1.63
CA MET A 111 -10.98 1.38 -1.68
C MET A 111 -11.29 0.66 -0.35
N SER A 112 -11.88 -0.53 -0.44
CA SER A 112 -12.33 -1.28 0.72
C SER A 112 -12.06 -2.76 0.55
N LYS A 113 -11.74 -3.44 1.67
CA LYS A 113 -11.51 -4.89 1.74
C LYS A 113 -12.63 -5.75 1.14
N ARG A 114 -13.83 -5.20 0.93
CA ARG A 114 -14.99 -5.93 0.38
C ARG A 114 -15.06 -5.90 -1.15
N SER A 115 -14.28 -5.02 -1.79
CA SER A 115 -14.39 -4.72 -3.22
C SER A 115 -13.15 -5.13 -4.04
N GLY A 116 -12.43 -6.18 -3.61
CA GLY A 116 -11.34 -6.74 -4.40
C GLY A 116 -9.92 -6.29 -4.02
N ASP A 117 -9.69 -5.86 -2.78
CA ASP A 117 -8.34 -5.53 -2.30
C ASP A 117 -7.47 -6.79 -2.16
N THR A 118 -6.75 -7.08 -3.23
CA THR A 118 -5.56 -7.92 -3.29
C THR A 118 -4.59 -7.47 -2.21
N SER A 119 -4.25 -8.35 -1.25
CA SER A 119 -3.24 -8.04 -0.24
C SER A 119 -1.86 -7.87 -0.91
N VAL A 120 -0.90 -7.22 -0.24
CA VAL A 120 0.49 -7.16 -0.74
C VAL A 120 1.04 -8.56 -1.05
N HIS A 121 0.60 -9.56 -0.28
CA HIS A 121 0.93 -10.97 -0.50
C HIS A 121 0.38 -11.52 -1.82
N ASP A 122 -0.83 -11.11 -2.21
CA ASP A 122 -1.45 -11.56 -3.46
C ASP A 122 -0.74 -10.94 -4.68
N TYR A 123 -0.26 -9.69 -4.59
CA TYR A 123 0.62 -9.12 -5.63
C TYR A 123 1.94 -9.89 -5.72
N ARG A 124 2.53 -10.26 -4.58
CA ARG A 124 3.74 -11.10 -4.59
C ARG A 124 3.49 -12.45 -5.26
N LYS A 125 2.37 -13.11 -4.94
CA LYS A 125 1.94 -14.38 -5.54
C LYS A 125 1.65 -14.27 -7.03
N ALA A 126 1.12 -13.13 -7.48
CA ALA A 126 0.90 -12.87 -8.90
C ALA A 126 2.22 -12.59 -9.64
N GLY A 127 3.34 -12.38 -8.94
CA GLY A 127 4.64 -12.14 -9.59
C GLY A 127 4.91 -10.68 -9.94
N TYR A 128 4.35 -9.74 -9.16
CA TYR A 128 4.78 -8.35 -9.21
C TYR A 128 6.15 -8.18 -8.53
N LEU A 129 7.04 -7.42 -9.16
CA LEU A 129 8.35 -7.11 -8.64
C LEU A 129 8.22 -6.05 -7.52
N PRO A 130 8.96 -6.20 -6.41
CA PRO A 130 8.88 -5.26 -5.28
C PRO A 130 9.13 -3.80 -5.69
N GLY A 131 10.12 -3.56 -6.56
CA GLY A 131 10.44 -2.22 -7.07
C GLY A 131 9.26 -1.57 -7.81
N ALA A 132 8.57 -2.34 -8.66
CA ALA A 132 7.41 -1.85 -9.40
C ALA A 132 6.24 -1.52 -8.47
N LEU A 133 5.97 -2.38 -7.50
CA LEU A 133 4.89 -2.14 -6.53
C LEU A 133 5.19 -0.91 -5.66
N ILE A 134 6.43 -0.74 -5.21
CA ILE A 134 6.84 0.44 -4.42
C ILE A 134 6.73 1.72 -5.26
N ASN A 135 7.23 1.73 -6.49
CA ASN A 135 7.10 2.88 -7.38
C ASN A 135 5.63 3.22 -7.67
N PHE A 136 4.79 2.22 -7.91
CA PHE A 136 3.36 2.43 -8.11
C PHE A 136 2.70 3.06 -6.88
N LEU A 137 2.95 2.51 -5.68
CA LEU A 137 2.37 3.00 -4.43
C LEU A 137 2.87 4.39 -4.07
N ALA A 138 4.16 4.69 -4.30
CA ALA A 138 4.70 6.04 -4.12
C ALA A 138 3.98 7.06 -5.02
N PHE A 139 3.61 6.65 -6.23
CA PHE A 139 2.91 7.48 -7.21
C PHE A 139 1.42 7.69 -6.88
N LEU A 140 0.89 6.99 -5.87
CA LEU A 140 -0.45 7.23 -5.34
C LEU A 140 -0.47 8.43 -4.38
N GLY A 141 -0.13 9.60 -4.90
CA GLY A 141 -0.21 10.87 -4.17
C GLY A 141 1.10 11.64 -4.07
N TRP A 142 2.21 11.11 -4.57
CA TRP A 142 3.48 11.83 -4.67
C TRP A 142 4.13 11.56 -6.03
N HIS A 143 4.81 12.55 -6.61
CA HIS A 143 5.60 12.34 -7.81
C HIS A 143 6.98 13.00 -7.65
N PRO A 144 8.05 12.38 -8.18
CA PRO A 144 9.36 12.99 -8.27
C PRO A 144 9.33 14.20 -9.22
N GLU A 145 10.42 14.96 -9.25
CA GLU A 145 10.54 16.04 -10.24
C GLU A 145 10.74 15.47 -11.65
N GLY A 146 10.09 16.09 -12.64
CA GLY A 146 10.12 15.65 -14.03
C GLY A 146 8.93 14.77 -14.44
N ASN A 147 9.11 14.00 -15.51
CA ASN A 147 8.05 13.18 -16.12
C ASN A 147 8.37 11.67 -16.11
N ASP A 148 9.36 11.26 -15.31
CA ASP A 148 9.75 9.85 -15.25
C ASP A 148 8.71 9.06 -14.44
N GLU A 149 8.18 8.00 -15.05
CA GLU A 149 7.20 7.13 -14.39
C GLU A 149 7.83 5.89 -13.74
N VAL A 150 9.05 5.54 -14.16
CA VAL A 150 9.84 4.41 -13.66
C VAL A 150 11.01 4.99 -12.85
N VAL A 151 10.97 4.81 -11.53
CA VAL A 151 11.96 5.38 -10.62
C VAL A 151 12.48 4.37 -9.61
N SER A 152 13.78 4.41 -9.33
CA SER A 152 14.37 3.53 -8.32
C SER A 152 14.01 3.96 -6.91
N ILE A 153 14.12 3.04 -5.96
CA ILE A 153 13.88 3.33 -4.53
C ILE A 153 14.87 4.37 -4.02
N GLU A 154 16.12 4.32 -4.48
CA GLU A 154 17.16 5.26 -4.12
C GLU A 154 16.82 6.68 -4.55
N ARG A 155 16.30 6.84 -5.78
CA ARG A 155 15.82 8.13 -6.29
C ARG A 155 14.61 8.61 -5.47
N MET A 156 13.67 7.72 -5.18
CA MET A 156 12.52 8.06 -4.32
C MET A 156 12.97 8.57 -2.96
N ILE A 157 13.92 7.89 -2.31
CA ILE A 157 14.49 8.33 -1.02
C ILE A 157 15.15 9.71 -1.14
N SER A 158 15.90 9.97 -2.22
CA SER A 158 16.59 11.26 -2.40
C SER A 158 15.66 12.43 -2.71
N GLU A 159 14.54 12.18 -3.38
CA GLU A 159 13.62 13.23 -3.87
C GLU A 159 12.34 13.36 -3.04
N PHE A 160 12.05 12.42 -2.14
CA PHE A 160 10.82 12.43 -1.36
C PHE A 160 10.75 13.68 -0.48
N ASP A 161 9.66 14.41 -0.67
CA ASP A 161 9.32 15.58 0.11
C ASP A 161 7.83 15.48 0.46
N LEU A 162 7.56 15.41 1.77
CA LEU A 162 6.21 15.29 2.29
C LEU A 162 5.32 16.48 1.89
N SER A 163 5.89 17.66 1.65
CA SER A 163 5.15 18.84 1.19
C SER A 163 4.64 18.72 -0.25
N LYS A 164 5.23 17.81 -1.05
CA LYS A 164 4.80 17.51 -2.42
C LYS A 164 3.70 16.44 -2.49
N VAL A 165 3.31 15.86 -1.35
CA VAL A 165 2.20 14.90 -1.30
C VAL A 165 0.88 15.64 -1.57
N GLN A 166 0.12 15.14 -2.54
CA GLN A 166 -1.13 15.72 -3.00
C GLN A 166 -2.25 15.50 -1.97
N LYS A 167 -3.23 16.43 -1.96
CA LYS A 167 -4.39 16.36 -1.05
C LYS A 167 -5.52 15.44 -1.53
N GLY A 168 -5.57 15.21 -2.85
CA GLY A 168 -6.63 14.44 -3.50
C GLY A 168 -6.39 12.93 -3.40
N GLY A 169 -7.47 12.15 -3.36
CA GLY A 169 -7.39 10.69 -3.43
C GLY A 169 -6.80 10.22 -4.76
N ALA A 170 -5.90 9.25 -4.69
CA ALA A 170 -5.28 8.65 -5.86
C ALA A 170 -6.06 7.41 -6.30
N VAL A 171 -6.34 7.29 -7.59
CA VAL A 171 -7.07 6.14 -8.16
C VAL A 171 -6.10 4.98 -8.36
N PHE A 172 -6.43 3.83 -7.78
CA PHE A 172 -5.70 2.60 -8.01
C PHE A 172 -6.03 2.05 -9.40
N ASN A 173 -5.04 2.04 -10.30
CA ASN A 173 -5.17 1.50 -11.64
C ASN A 173 -4.28 0.26 -11.82
N ILE A 174 -4.90 -0.92 -11.96
CA ILE A 174 -4.20 -2.19 -12.14
C ILE A 174 -3.46 -2.28 -13.48
N GLU A 175 -4.00 -1.70 -14.56
CA GLU A 175 -3.36 -1.68 -15.88
C GLU A 175 -2.06 -0.86 -15.83
N LYS A 176 -2.06 0.24 -15.06
CA LYS A 176 -0.86 1.05 -14.83
C LYS A 176 0.19 0.27 -14.04
N LEU A 177 -0.23 -0.48 -13.02
CA LEU A 177 0.68 -1.35 -12.26
C LEU A 177 1.25 -2.47 -13.14
N ASP A 178 0.44 -3.08 -14.01
CA ASP A 178 0.89 -4.10 -14.97
C ASP A 178 1.91 -3.54 -15.96
N TRP A 179 1.64 -2.34 -16.51
CA TRP A 179 2.59 -1.65 -17.37
C TRP A 179 3.90 -1.32 -16.66
N LEU A 180 3.81 -0.81 -15.43
CA LEU A 180 5.00 -0.45 -14.65
C LEU A 180 5.82 -1.69 -14.33
N ASN A 181 5.17 -2.77 -13.90
CA ASN A 181 5.83 -4.04 -13.61
C ASN A 181 6.54 -4.63 -14.83
N ASN A 182 5.95 -4.52 -16.01
CA ASN A 182 6.62 -4.86 -17.27
C ASN A 182 7.89 -4.04 -17.48
N GLN A 183 7.90 -2.72 -17.21
CA GLN A 183 9.14 -1.91 -17.31
C GLN A 183 10.24 -2.44 -16.40
N TYR A 184 9.90 -2.84 -15.16
CA TYR A 184 10.87 -3.44 -14.24
C TYR A 184 11.33 -4.83 -14.67
N ILE A 185 10.46 -5.65 -15.26
CA ILE A 185 10.82 -6.95 -15.81
C ILE A 185 11.82 -6.77 -16.98
N ARG A 186 11.52 -5.87 -17.92
CA ARG A 186 12.35 -5.59 -19.10
C ARG A 186 13.74 -5.07 -18.76
N ALA A 187 13.84 -4.29 -17.68
CA ALA A 187 15.12 -3.76 -17.19
C ALA A 187 16.06 -4.84 -16.61
N LYS A 188 15.55 -6.05 -16.32
CA LYS A 188 16.34 -7.15 -15.78
C LYS A 188 16.95 -8.02 -16.87
N ASN A 189 18.13 -8.57 -16.59
CA ASN A 189 18.70 -9.60 -17.45
C ASN A 189 18.02 -10.96 -17.21
N ALA A 190 18.17 -11.88 -18.17
CA ALA A 190 17.51 -13.20 -18.10
C ALA A 190 17.93 -14.00 -16.87
N THR A 191 19.18 -13.91 -16.42
CA THR A 191 19.67 -14.62 -15.23
C THR A 191 18.99 -14.12 -13.96
N GLU A 192 18.84 -12.81 -13.81
CA GLU A 192 18.08 -12.23 -12.69
C GLU A 192 16.63 -12.71 -12.69
N LEU A 193 15.96 -12.66 -13.85
CA LEU A 193 14.57 -13.08 -13.97
C LEU A 193 14.40 -14.58 -13.73
N TYR A 194 15.32 -15.40 -14.21
CA TYR A 194 15.33 -16.84 -13.97
C TYR A 194 15.39 -17.14 -12.46
N GLY A 195 16.23 -16.43 -11.71
CA GLY A 195 16.29 -16.55 -10.25
C GLY A 195 15.00 -16.12 -9.53
N MET A 196 14.10 -15.39 -10.20
CA MET A 196 12.80 -14.97 -9.67
C MET A 196 11.65 -15.91 -10.07
N LEU A 197 11.85 -16.81 -11.02
CA LEU A 197 10.85 -17.81 -11.43
C LEU A 197 10.84 -18.97 -10.43
N THR A 198 10.04 -18.82 -9.37
CA THR A 198 9.79 -19.89 -8.39
C THR A 198 8.96 -21.01 -9.04
N PRO A 199 8.80 -22.18 -8.37
CA PRO A 199 7.92 -23.24 -8.87
C PRO A 199 6.46 -22.83 -9.10
N ASP A 200 6.03 -21.68 -8.58
CA ASP A 200 4.71 -21.11 -8.85
C ASP A 200 4.62 -20.46 -10.25
N PHE A 201 5.76 -20.14 -10.87
CA PHE A 201 5.85 -19.40 -12.14
C PHE A 201 6.44 -20.21 -13.29
N ILE A 202 7.10 -21.33 -13.00
CA ILE A 202 7.69 -22.21 -14.01
C ILE A 202 7.54 -23.69 -13.61
N ASP A 203 7.18 -24.53 -14.58
CA ASP A 203 7.08 -25.97 -14.38
C ASP A 203 8.46 -26.59 -14.10
N ALA A 204 8.52 -27.47 -13.10
CA ALA A 204 9.72 -28.21 -12.74
C ALA A 204 10.23 -29.10 -13.89
N GLU A 205 9.35 -29.57 -14.78
CA GLU A 205 9.73 -30.32 -15.98
C GLU A 205 10.51 -29.47 -16.99
N TRP A 206 10.15 -28.19 -17.09
CA TRP A 206 10.79 -27.29 -18.04
C TRP A 206 12.18 -26.90 -17.57
N THR A 207 12.37 -26.77 -16.25
CA THR A 207 13.70 -26.52 -15.67
C THR A 207 14.70 -27.64 -15.97
N ARG A 208 14.22 -28.89 -16.10
CA ARG A 208 15.05 -30.05 -16.50
C ARG A 208 15.51 -30.01 -17.96
N GLN A 209 14.89 -29.20 -18.82
CA GLN A 209 15.30 -29.06 -20.23
C GLN A 209 16.53 -28.16 -20.41
N GLY A 210 17.08 -27.61 -19.32
CA GLY A 210 18.35 -26.89 -19.28
C GLY A 210 18.20 -25.38 -19.15
N GLU A 211 18.98 -24.80 -18.26
CA GLU A 211 18.96 -23.37 -17.93
C GLU A 211 19.16 -22.48 -19.17
N ALA A 212 20.09 -22.83 -20.06
CA ALA A 212 20.37 -22.06 -21.27
C ALA A 212 19.13 -21.87 -22.16
N LYS A 213 18.27 -22.89 -22.26
CA LYS A 213 17.01 -22.81 -23.02
C LYS A 213 16.04 -21.83 -22.36
N ILE A 214 15.94 -21.87 -21.03
CA ILE A 214 15.03 -21.02 -20.26
C ILE A 214 15.46 -19.56 -20.33
N LEU A 215 16.75 -19.29 -20.18
CA LEU A 215 17.30 -17.94 -20.34
C LEU A 215 16.97 -17.35 -21.71
N ALA A 216 17.12 -18.13 -22.78
CA ALA A 216 16.75 -17.70 -24.13
C ALA A 216 15.24 -17.43 -24.28
N VAL A 217 14.38 -18.26 -23.66
CA VAL A 217 12.93 -18.05 -23.66
C VAL A 217 12.55 -16.80 -22.85
N ILE A 218 13.18 -16.56 -21.71
CA ILE A 218 12.99 -15.35 -20.91
C ILE A 218 13.33 -14.12 -21.73
N ASP A 219 14.49 -14.09 -22.40
CA ASP A 219 14.88 -12.93 -23.22
C ASP A 219 13.90 -12.67 -24.38
N LEU A 220 13.30 -13.71 -24.95
CA LEU A 220 12.29 -13.58 -25.99
C LEU A 220 10.94 -13.06 -25.47
N LEU A 221 10.57 -13.44 -24.24
CA LEU A 221 9.24 -13.17 -23.69
C LEU A 221 9.17 -11.95 -22.77
N LYS A 222 10.28 -11.51 -22.15
CA LYS A 222 10.26 -10.46 -21.10
C LYS A 222 9.59 -9.15 -21.52
N GLU A 223 9.61 -8.83 -22.81
CA GLU A 223 8.92 -7.66 -23.39
C GLU A 223 7.39 -7.74 -23.27
N ARG A 224 6.83 -8.96 -23.16
CA ARG A 224 5.39 -9.26 -23.18
C ARG A 224 4.83 -9.70 -21.83
N LEU A 225 5.68 -9.89 -20.82
CA LEU A 225 5.27 -10.28 -19.48
C LEU A 225 4.81 -9.05 -18.71
N SER A 226 3.55 -9.05 -18.25
CA SER A 226 3.09 -8.05 -17.29
C SER A 226 3.48 -8.47 -15.87
N LYS A 227 3.50 -9.77 -15.60
CA LYS A 227 3.78 -10.42 -14.32
C LYS A 227 4.65 -11.66 -14.53
N LEU A 228 5.36 -12.10 -13.48
CA LEU A 228 6.11 -13.37 -13.55
C LEU A 228 5.20 -14.59 -13.72
N SER A 229 3.97 -14.54 -13.20
CA SER A 229 2.98 -15.62 -13.38
C SER A 229 2.55 -15.82 -14.84
N ASP A 230 2.68 -14.80 -15.70
CA ASP A 230 2.39 -14.90 -17.13
C ASP A 230 3.43 -15.77 -17.85
N PHE A 231 4.60 -16.02 -17.24
CA PHE A 231 5.72 -16.70 -17.89
C PHE A 231 5.33 -18.10 -18.36
N SER A 232 4.73 -18.92 -17.50
CA SER A 232 4.38 -20.30 -17.85
C SER A 232 3.45 -20.36 -19.06
N GLU A 233 2.36 -19.60 -19.06
CA GLU A 233 1.41 -19.60 -20.17
C GLU A 233 2.07 -19.18 -21.49
N GLN A 234 2.86 -18.11 -21.47
CA GLN A 234 3.52 -17.59 -22.69
C GLN A 234 4.68 -18.47 -23.16
N ALA A 235 5.36 -19.15 -22.25
CA ALA A 235 6.52 -20.00 -22.55
C ALA A 235 6.13 -21.42 -23.00
N ARG A 236 4.86 -21.83 -22.79
CA ARG A 236 4.37 -23.18 -23.04
C ARG A 236 4.77 -23.74 -24.42
N MET A 237 4.67 -22.94 -25.48
CA MET A 237 4.99 -23.37 -26.85
C MET A 237 6.46 -23.78 -27.07
N PHE A 238 7.38 -23.38 -26.19
CA PHE A 238 8.80 -23.72 -26.29
C PHE A 238 9.13 -25.04 -25.58
N PHE A 239 8.25 -25.52 -24.70
CA PHE A 239 8.49 -26.68 -23.85
C PHE A 239 7.52 -27.83 -24.10
N GLU A 240 6.35 -27.55 -24.67
CA GLU A 240 5.31 -28.52 -24.96
C GLU A 240 4.92 -28.55 -26.44
N THR A 241 4.47 -29.71 -26.91
CA THR A 241 3.78 -29.80 -28.20
C THR A 241 2.35 -29.34 -28.01
N LEU A 242 2.00 -28.18 -28.58
CA LEU A 242 0.64 -27.66 -28.50
C LEU A 242 -0.30 -28.40 -29.45
N PRO A 243 -1.53 -28.73 -29.04
CA PRO A 243 -2.56 -29.17 -29.97
C PRO A 243 -2.91 -28.01 -30.92
N TYR A 244 -2.87 -28.25 -32.22
CA TYR A 244 -3.27 -27.27 -33.23
C TYR A 244 -4.34 -27.88 -34.14
N ASP A 245 -5.26 -27.06 -34.65
CA ASP A 245 -6.20 -27.48 -35.68
C ASP A 245 -5.43 -27.68 -36.99
N PRO A 246 -5.43 -28.89 -37.60
CA PRO A 246 -4.78 -29.14 -38.89
C PRO A 246 -5.24 -28.19 -40.01
N LYS A 247 -6.40 -27.53 -39.89
CA LYS A 247 -6.87 -26.51 -40.83
C LYS A 247 -6.05 -25.22 -40.80
N MET A 248 -5.28 -24.96 -39.75
CA MET A 248 -4.36 -23.81 -39.68
C MET A 248 -3.10 -24.01 -40.51
N LEU A 249 -2.81 -25.24 -40.97
CA LEU A 249 -1.68 -25.50 -41.84
C LEU A 249 -1.99 -25.04 -43.27
N ILE A 250 -1.25 -24.05 -43.75
CA ILE A 250 -1.27 -23.67 -45.16
C ILE A 250 -0.49 -24.75 -45.91
N TRP A 251 -1.21 -25.70 -46.49
CA TRP A 251 -0.61 -26.71 -47.36
C TRP A 251 0.01 -26.03 -48.58
N SER A 252 1.30 -26.26 -48.79
CA SER A 252 1.98 -25.93 -50.04
C SER A 252 1.18 -26.51 -51.19
N ARG A 253 0.59 -25.66 -52.05
CA ARG A 253 0.05 -26.11 -53.33
C ARG A 253 1.24 -26.62 -54.12
N GLY A 254 1.35 -27.95 -54.26
CA GLY A 254 2.42 -28.58 -55.01
C GLY A 254 2.59 -27.88 -56.36
N ARG A 255 3.83 -27.54 -56.70
CA ARG A 255 4.17 -27.09 -58.05
C ARG A 255 3.94 -28.29 -58.97
N SER A 256 2.83 -28.26 -59.69
CA SER A 256 2.57 -29.13 -60.85
C SER A 256 3.49 -28.76 -62.00
#